data_AF-A0A382CH87-F1
#
_entry.id   AF-A0A382CH87-F1
#
_cell.length_a   1.000
_cell.length_b   1.000
_cell.length_c   1.000
_cell.angle_alpha   90.00
_cell.angle_beta   90.00
_cell.angle_gamma   90.00
#
_symmetry.space_group_name_H-M   'P 1'
#
loop_
_entity.id
_entity.type
_entity.pdbx_description
1 polymer ?
#
loop_
_entity_poly.entity_id
_entity_poly.type
_entity_poly.pdbx_seq_one_letter_code
_entity_poly.pdbx_strand_id
1 'polypeptide(L)'
;MKKISLIILTSVILSFSAYAGTDGEITLSKQANKPVKDCFEKVNRGIFAFNQALDGAIFEPVARGYRKFPVPIRRGTSNVLSNLSNLVTIPNNLLQGEIKQAGKNTIRFVVNTTLGILGIFDPASGLGFASLEKEDYGQTFGAWGIGEGCYLVLPVLGPSTVRDTFGMIGSTIGGGDPWYNVTVKNDTHYFTDFDYYGS
;
A
#
# COMPACT_ATOMS: atom_id res chain seq x y z
N MET A 1 24.97 16.58 -46.02
CA MET A 1 24.01 17.68 -45.74
C MET A 1 22.65 17.19 -45.21
N LYS A 2 21.97 16.22 -45.86
CA LYS A 2 20.65 15.72 -45.41
C LYS A 2 20.62 15.15 -43.97
N LYS A 3 21.65 14.41 -43.52
CA LYS A 3 21.71 13.84 -42.16
C LYS A 3 21.89 14.90 -41.06
N ILE A 4 22.64 15.96 -41.33
CA ILE A 4 22.85 17.07 -40.38
C ILE A 4 21.57 17.89 -40.26
N SER A 5 20.87 18.14 -41.37
CA SER A 5 19.56 18.79 -41.35
C SER A 5 18.51 17.97 -40.60
N LEU A 6 18.54 16.63 -40.69
CA LEU A 6 17.63 15.76 -39.93
C LEU A 6 17.90 15.82 -38.42
N ILE A 7 19.17 15.87 -38.01
CA ILE A 7 19.56 15.96 -36.59
C ILE A 7 19.19 17.32 -35.98
N ILE A 8 19.33 18.40 -36.76
CA ILE A 8 18.89 19.73 -36.34
C ILE A 8 17.36 19.78 -36.24
N LEU A 9 16.64 19.16 -37.18
CA LEU A 9 15.19 19.11 -37.16
C LEU A 9 14.67 18.29 -35.96
N THR A 10 15.30 17.17 -35.63
CA THR A 10 14.91 16.37 -34.45
C THR A 10 15.26 17.06 -33.13
N SER A 11 16.38 17.80 -33.03
CA SER A 11 16.69 18.55 -31.81
C SER A 11 15.73 19.71 -31.58
N VAL A 12 15.27 20.38 -32.64
CA VAL A 12 14.27 21.46 -32.56
C VAL A 12 12.91 20.91 -32.12
N ILE A 13 12.49 19.72 -32.59
CA ILE A 13 11.22 19.09 -32.19
C ILE A 13 11.24 18.67 -30.72
N LEU A 14 12.37 18.13 -30.22
CA LEU A 14 12.55 17.78 -28.80
C LEU A 14 12.57 19.00 -27.86
N SER A 15 12.86 20.18 -28.38
CA SER A 15 12.90 21.44 -27.61
C SER A 15 11.51 22.06 -27.41
N PHE A 16 10.51 21.67 -28.22
CA PHE A 16 9.15 22.19 -28.14
C PHE A 16 8.22 21.37 -27.21
N SER A 17 8.59 20.14 -26.85
CA SER A 17 7.78 19.28 -25.96
C SER A 17 8.06 19.48 -24.45
N ALA A 18 8.86 20.49 -24.08
CA ALA A 18 9.26 20.76 -22.69
C ALA A 18 8.64 22.04 -22.09
N TYR A 19 7.51 22.52 -22.63
CA TYR A 19 6.70 23.55 -21.95
C TYR A 19 5.57 22.89 -21.14
N ALA A 20 5.94 22.30 -20.00
CA ALA A 20 5.05 22.20 -18.85
C ALA A 20 5.52 23.26 -17.84
N GLY A 21 5.37 24.53 -18.22
CA GLY A 21 5.54 25.66 -17.32
C GLY A 21 4.35 25.69 -16.37
N THR A 22 4.56 25.29 -15.13
CA THR A 22 3.75 25.76 -14.01
C THR A 22 4.23 27.18 -13.73
N ASP A 23 3.50 28.17 -14.22
CA ASP A 23 3.49 29.49 -13.63
C ASP A 23 3.05 29.31 -12.18
N GLY A 24 3.80 29.86 -11.23
CA GLY A 24 3.60 29.66 -9.79
C GLY A 24 2.30 30.23 -9.22
N GLU A 25 1.25 30.39 -10.02
CA GLU A 25 -0.11 30.68 -9.58
C GLU A 25 -0.95 29.41 -9.70
N ILE A 26 -1.28 28.81 -8.55
CA ILE A 26 -2.39 27.85 -8.47
C ILE A 26 -3.67 28.65 -8.68
N THR A 27 -4.02 28.93 -9.94
CA THR A 27 -5.38 29.31 -10.28
C THR A 27 -6.23 28.08 -10.03
N LEU A 28 -6.81 28.02 -8.83
CA LEU A 28 -7.90 27.09 -8.53
C LEU A 28 -9.01 27.43 -9.52
N SER A 29 -9.00 26.75 -10.66
CA SER A 29 -10.10 26.73 -11.60
C SER A 29 -11.34 26.55 -10.75
N LYS A 30 -12.21 27.57 -10.77
CA LYS A 30 -13.49 27.59 -10.05
C LYS A 30 -14.43 26.64 -10.79
N GLN A 31 -14.00 25.39 -10.93
CA GLN A 31 -14.80 24.27 -11.36
C GLN A 31 -15.83 24.14 -10.26
N ALA A 32 -17.03 24.64 -10.55
CA ALA A 32 -18.18 24.57 -9.66
C ALA A 32 -18.17 23.20 -8.99
N ASN A 33 -18.19 23.17 -7.65
CA ASN A 33 -18.23 21.96 -6.83
C ASN A 33 -19.40 21.10 -7.31
N LYS A 34 -19.18 20.29 -8.35
CA LYS A 34 -20.11 19.25 -8.75
C LYS A 34 -20.12 18.32 -7.55
N PRO A 35 -21.28 18.09 -6.92
CA PRO A 35 -21.33 17.19 -5.78
C PRO A 35 -20.74 15.86 -6.23
N VAL A 36 -19.65 15.44 -5.58
CA VAL A 36 -19.06 14.12 -5.80
C VAL A 36 -20.13 13.13 -5.40
N LYS A 37 -20.62 12.36 -6.38
CA LYS A 37 -21.72 11.43 -6.15
C LYS A 37 -21.19 10.23 -5.39
N ASP A 38 -21.39 10.24 -4.07
CA ASP A 38 -21.22 9.05 -3.24
C ASP A 38 -22.39 8.10 -3.49
N CYS A 39 -22.09 6.91 -4.05
CA CYS A 39 -23.09 5.89 -4.36
C CYS A 39 -23.87 5.42 -3.13
N PHE A 40 -23.24 5.44 -1.96
CA PHE A 40 -23.78 4.86 -0.73
C PHE A 40 -23.78 5.85 0.44
N GLU A 41 -23.98 7.14 0.18
CA GLU A 41 -23.83 8.21 1.16
C GLU A 41 -24.51 7.94 2.51
N LYS A 42 -25.77 7.49 2.51
CA LYS A 42 -26.52 7.22 3.75
C LYS A 42 -25.88 6.09 4.57
N VAL A 43 -25.46 5.03 3.89
CA VAL A 43 -24.81 3.86 4.53
C VAL A 43 -23.42 4.29 5.03
N ASN A 44 -22.66 4.99 4.21
CA ASN A 44 -21.32 5.47 4.54
C ASN A 44 -21.34 6.40 5.75
N ARG A 45 -22.28 7.34 5.82
CA ARG A 45 -22.45 8.21 7.00
C ARG A 45 -22.84 7.43 8.26
N GLY A 46 -23.71 6.43 8.13
CA GLY A 46 -24.09 5.58 9.25
C GLY A 46 -22.91 4.77 9.81
N ILE A 47 -22.15 4.12 8.93
CA ILE A 47 -20.96 3.35 9.31
C ILE A 47 -19.85 4.27 9.82
N PHE A 48 -19.68 5.45 9.23
CA PHE A 48 -18.74 6.46 9.72
C PHE A 48 -19.07 6.89 11.15
N ALA A 49 -20.35 7.15 11.46
CA ALA A 49 -20.77 7.48 12.82
C ALA A 49 -20.51 6.32 13.79
N PHE A 50 -20.76 5.08 13.37
CA PHE A 50 -20.41 3.88 14.14
C PHE A 50 -18.89 3.79 14.40
N ASN A 51 -18.05 3.97 13.37
CA ASN A 51 -16.60 3.95 13.50
C ASN A 51 -16.10 5.06 14.44
N GLN A 52 -16.70 6.24 14.38
CA GLN A 52 -16.34 7.37 15.24
C GLN A 52 -16.73 7.12 16.71
N ALA A 53 -17.89 6.50 16.96
CA ALA A 53 -18.26 6.08 18.30
C ALA A 53 -17.30 5.01 18.84
N LEU A 54 -16.92 4.04 18.01
CA LEU A 54 -15.98 2.98 18.36
C LEU A 54 -14.56 3.53 18.61
N ASP A 55 -14.13 4.52 17.81
CA ASP A 55 -12.86 5.22 17.99
C ASP A 55 -12.80 5.89 19.36
N GLY A 56 -13.79 6.72 19.71
CA GLY A 56 -13.83 7.38 21.02
C GLY A 56 -13.96 6.41 22.20
N ALA A 57 -14.65 5.29 22.03
CA ALA A 57 -14.89 4.32 23.10
C ALA A 57 -13.71 3.35 23.34
N ILE A 58 -13.02 2.92 22.28
CA ILE A 58 -12.03 1.84 22.35
C ILE A 58 -10.68 2.27 21.80
N PHE A 59 -10.61 2.68 20.52
CA PHE A 59 -9.33 2.88 19.85
C PHE A 59 -8.55 4.08 20.38
N GLU A 60 -9.20 5.21 20.61
CA GLU A 60 -8.58 6.42 21.13
C GLU A 60 -8.01 6.19 22.55
N PRO A 61 -8.73 5.63 23.53
CA PRO A 61 -8.16 5.27 24.83
C PRO A 61 -6.95 4.34 24.72
N VAL A 62 -7.02 3.30 23.89
CA VAL A 62 -5.91 2.36 23.65
C VAL A 62 -4.71 3.08 23.03
N ALA A 63 -4.93 3.92 22.03
CA ALA A 63 -3.89 4.70 21.37
C ALA A 63 -3.24 5.70 22.33
N ARG A 64 -4.02 6.38 23.18
CA ARG A 64 -3.50 7.26 24.24
C ARG A 64 -2.65 6.48 25.25
N GLY A 65 -3.07 5.25 25.62
CA GLY A 65 -2.27 4.33 26.42
C GLY A 65 -0.94 3.96 25.75
N TYR A 66 -1.00 3.55 24.48
CA TYR A 66 0.18 3.22 23.68
C TYR A 66 1.17 4.39 23.55
N ARG A 67 0.67 5.63 23.46
CA ARG A 67 1.53 6.84 23.41
C ARG A 67 2.36 7.06 24.68
N LYS A 68 2.01 6.43 25.81
CA LYS A 68 2.79 6.53 27.05
C LYS A 68 4.07 5.69 27.02
N PHE A 69 4.19 4.73 26.11
CA PHE A 69 5.41 3.93 25.99
C PHE A 69 6.60 4.78 25.49
N PRO A 70 7.84 4.43 25.89
CA PRO A 70 9.05 5.05 25.38
C PRO A 70 9.11 5.09 23.84
N VAL A 71 9.75 6.13 23.29
CA VAL A 71 9.97 6.27 21.84
C VAL A 71 10.61 5.03 21.21
N PRO A 72 11.62 4.36 21.81
CA PRO A 72 12.25 3.18 21.21
C PRO A 72 11.27 2.02 20.97
N ILE A 73 10.37 1.75 21.91
CA ILE A 73 9.36 0.69 21.76
C ILE A 73 8.42 1.04 20.61
N ARG A 74 7.88 2.26 20.61
CA ARG A 74 6.94 2.70 19.57
C ARG A 74 7.57 2.70 18.18
N ARG A 75 8.83 3.13 18.08
CA ARG A 75 9.60 3.11 16.83
C ARG A 75 9.90 1.69 16.39
N GLY A 76 10.32 0.81 17.30
CA GLY A 76 10.58 -0.59 17.02
C GLY A 76 9.33 -1.31 16.50
N THR A 77 8.19 -1.15 17.17
CA THR A 77 6.90 -1.67 16.70
C THR A 77 6.55 -1.11 15.32
N SER A 78 6.69 0.20 15.09
CA SER A 78 6.45 0.80 13.77
C SER A 78 7.36 0.21 12.69
N ASN A 79 8.63 -0.04 13.00
CA ASN A 79 9.58 -0.65 12.07
C ASN A 79 9.20 -2.10 11.75
N VAL A 80 8.82 -2.90 12.75
CA VAL A 80 8.37 -4.29 12.55
C VAL A 80 7.14 -4.33 11.66
N LEU A 81 6.13 -3.50 11.94
CA LEU A 81 4.91 -3.42 11.13
C LEU A 81 5.21 -2.97 9.70
N SER A 82 6.12 -2.00 9.53
CA SER A 82 6.58 -1.59 8.21
C SER A 82 7.33 -2.71 7.49
N ASN A 83 8.18 -3.47 8.20
CA ASN A 83 8.93 -4.58 7.62
C ASN A 83 7.97 -5.68 7.17
N LEU A 84 6.98 -6.03 8.00
CA LEU A 84 6.00 -7.05 7.71
C LEU A 84 5.10 -6.68 6.52
N SER A 85 4.81 -5.39 6.32
CA SER A 85 4.05 -4.95 5.15
C SER A 85 4.75 -5.25 3.81
N ASN A 86 6.07 -5.48 3.80
CA ASN A 86 6.77 -5.92 2.59
C ASN A 86 6.28 -7.27 2.06
N LEU A 87 5.71 -8.13 2.91
CA LEU A 87 5.14 -9.42 2.48
C LEU A 87 3.97 -9.24 1.50
N VAL A 88 3.26 -8.11 1.59
CA VAL A 88 2.18 -7.75 0.66
C VAL A 88 2.72 -6.84 -0.44
N THR A 89 3.58 -5.87 -0.10
CA THR A 89 4.11 -4.89 -1.05
C THR A 89 4.96 -5.53 -2.15
N ILE A 90 5.88 -6.45 -1.84
CA ILE A 90 6.82 -7.01 -2.83
C ILE A 90 6.06 -7.78 -3.94
N PRO A 91 5.13 -8.71 -3.64
CA PRO A 91 4.31 -9.34 -4.67
C PRO A 91 3.54 -8.32 -5.50
N ASN A 92 2.96 -7.28 -4.87
CA ASN A 92 2.21 -6.25 -5.59
C ASN A 92 3.10 -5.40 -6.50
N ASN A 93 4.31 -4.99 -6.09
CA ASN A 93 5.26 -4.35 -7.00
C ASN A 93 5.55 -5.23 -8.22
N LEU A 94 5.71 -6.54 -8.04
CA LEU A 94 5.93 -7.46 -9.16
C LEU A 94 4.71 -7.55 -10.09
N LEU A 95 3.51 -7.65 -9.52
CA LEU A 95 2.25 -7.68 -10.28
C LEU A 95 1.99 -6.38 -11.05
N GLN A 96 2.45 -5.25 -10.52
CA GLN A 96 2.41 -3.94 -11.17
C GLN A 96 3.54 -3.72 -12.19
N GLY A 97 4.51 -4.65 -12.28
CA GLY A 97 5.66 -4.55 -13.19
C GLY A 97 6.82 -3.68 -12.66
N GLU A 98 6.77 -3.28 -11.39
CA GLU A 98 7.73 -2.40 -10.73
C GLU A 98 8.94 -3.17 -10.17
N ILE A 99 9.71 -3.80 -11.06
CA ILE A 99 10.82 -4.70 -10.67
C ILE A 99 11.88 -4.00 -9.81
N LYS A 100 12.15 -2.72 -10.08
CA LYS A 100 13.13 -1.92 -9.33
C LYS A 100 12.66 -1.71 -7.88
N GLN A 101 11.38 -1.43 -7.68
CA GLN A 101 10.76 -1.22 -6.37
C GLN A 101 10.70 -2.56 -5.62
N ALA A 102 10.27 -3.63 -6.28
CA ALA A 102 10.26 -4.98 -5.72
C ALA A 102 11.65 -5.39 -5.20
N GLY A 103 12.71 -5.16 -5.97
CA GLY A 103 14.09 -5.44 -5.57
C GLY A 103 14.53 -4.62 -4.35
N LYS A 104 14.24 -3.31 -4.33
CA LYS A 104 14.54 -2.45 -3.17
C LYS A 104 13.81 -2.90 -1.91
N ASN A 105 12.51 -3.18 -2.02
CA ASN A 105 11.68 -3.62 -0.90
C ASN A 105 12.11 -5.00 -0.39
N THR A 106 12.54 -5.89 -1.29
CA THR A 106 13.15 -7.18 -0.92
C THR A 106 14.43 -7.01 -0.12
N ILE A 107 15.36 -6.15 -0.57
CA ILE A 107 16.60 -5.89 0.16
C ILE A 107 16.30 -5.29 1.53
N ARG A 108 15.38 -4.31 1.61
CA ARG A 108 14.92 -3.74 2.89
C ARG A 108 14.38 -4.83 3.82
N PHE A 109 13.51 -5.70 3.32
CA PHE A 109 12.92 -6.79 4.09
C PHE A 109 13.98 -7.75 4.62
N VAL A 110 14.89 -8.22 3.76
CA VAL A 110 15.95 -9.16 4.16
C VAL A 110 16.88 -8.52 5.18
N VAL A 111 17.38 -7.31 4.92
CA VAL A 111 18.32 -6.61 5.80
C VAL A 111 17.68 -6.29 7.15
N ASN A 112 16.46 -5.79 7.17
CA ASN A 112 15.77 -5.45 8.42
C ASN A 112 15.38 -6.71 9.20
N THR A 113 15.00 -7.79 8.53
CA THR A 113 14.66 -9.05 9.20
C THR A 113 15.90 -9.71 9.81
N THR A 114 17.03 -9.69 9.11
CA THR A 114 18.28 -10.34 9.55
C THR A 114 19.09 -9.47 10.51
N LEU A 115 19.56 -8.31 10.05
CA LEU A 115 20.41 -7.40 10.81
C LEU A 115 19.61 -6.47 11.74
N GLY A 116 18.35 -6.21 11.39
CA GLY A 116 17.46 -5.37 12.17
C GLY A 116 16.68 -6.11 13.26
N ILE A 117 16.98 -7.38 13.54
CA ILE A 117 16.29 -8.22 14.54
C ILE A 117 14.78 -8.27 14.22
N LEU A 118 14.42 -9.02 13.17
CA LEU A 118 13.04 -9.16 12.67
C LEU A 118 12.36 -7.83 12.28
N GLY A 119 13.15 -6.78 12.06
CA GLY A 119 12.68 -5.44 11.71
C GLY A 119 12.41 -4.53 12.90
N ILE A 120 12.84 -4.86 14.12
CA ILE A 120 12.81 -3.92 15.26
C ILE A 120 13.67 -2.69 14.94
N PHE A 121 14.83 -2.92 14.34
CA PHE A 121 15.71 -1.88 13.83
C PHE A 121 15.62 -1.78 12.30
N ASP A 122 15.93 -0.62 11.75
CA ASP A 122 15.89 -0.33 10.30
C ASP A 122 17.29 0.00 9.76
N PRO A 123 18.23 -0.97 9.75
CA PRO A 123 19.56 -0.76 9.17
C PRO A 123 19.51 -0.50 7.66
N ALA A 124 18.48 -0.99 6.95
CA ALA A 124 18.36 -0.79 5.50
C ALA A 124 18.27 0.69 5.10
N SER A 125 17.58 1.51 5.90
CA SER A 125 17.53 2.96 5.68
C SER A 125 18.90 3.63 5.79
N GLY A 126 19.78 3.13 6.67
CA GLY A 126 21.17 3.62 6.79
C GLY A 126 22.05 3.25 5.59
N LEU A 127 21.67 2.23 4.83
CA LEU A 127 22.39 1.76 3.64
C LEU A 127 21.94 2.45 2.33
N GLY A 128 21.09 3.48 2.42
CA GLY A 128 20.63 4.25 1.26
C GLY A 128 19.38 3.68 0.56
N PHE A 129 18.76 2.65 1.12
CA PHE A 129 17.42 2.25 0.71
C PHE A 129 16.42 3.19 1.39
N ALA A 130 15.95 4.22 0.70
CA ALA A 130 14.99 5.18 1.25
C ALA A 130 13.63 4.54 1.61
N SER A 131 12.71 5.36 2.16
CA SER A 131 11.42 4.96 2.73
C SER A 131 10.62 3.99 1.86
N LEU A 132 9.96 3.05 2.54
CA LEU A 132 9.07 2.06 1.94
C LEU A 132 7.89 2.73 1.22
N GLU A 133 7.77 2.49 -0.08
CA GLU A 133 6.53 2.69 -0.85
C GLU A 133 5.67 1.44 -0.66
N LYS A 134 4.55 1.57 0.05
CA LYS A 134 3.65 0.45 0.32
C LYS A 134 2.73 0.24 -0.87
N GLU A 135 2.61 -1.02 -1.28
CA GLU A 135 1.70 -1.44 -2.34
C GLU A 135 0.72 -2.47 -1.81
N ASP A 136 -0.53 -2.34 -2.23
CA ASP A 136 -1.60 -3.29 -1.96
C ASP A 136 -2.30 -3.78 -3.23
N TYR A 137 -3.18 -4.75 -3.08
CA TYR A 137 -3.89 -5.37 -4.20
C TYR A 137 -4.90 -4.41 -4.86
N GLY A 138 -5.39 -3.39 -4.15
CA GLY A 138 -6.23 -2.35 -4.72
C GLY A 138 -5.45 -1.51 -5.73
N GLN A 139 -4.23 -1.10 -5.37
CA GLN A 139 -3.31 -0.42 -6.28
C GLN A 139 -2.95 -1.30 -7.49
N THR A 140 -2.66 -2.59 -7.27
CA THR A 140 -2.38 -3.54 -8.35
C THR A 140 -3.55 -3.67 -9.34
N PHE A 141 -4.77 -3.81 -8.84
CA PHE A 141 -5.97 -3.82 -9.69
C PHE A 141 -6.13 -2.49 -10.44
N GLY A 142 -5.80 -1.36 -9.81
CA GLY A 142 -5.73 -0.06 -10.47
C GLY A 142 -4.74 -0.02 -11.61
N ALA A 143 -3.53 -0.54 -11.42
CA ALA A 143 -2.49 -0.63 -12.44
C ALA A 143 -2.93 -1.51 -13.63
N TRP A 144 -3.77 -2.51 -13.39
CA TRP A 144 -4.37 -3.36 -14.43
C TRP A 144 -5.60 -2.74 -15.10
N GLY A 145 -5.95 -1.50 -14.77
CA GLY A 145 -7.05 -0.76 -15.38
C GLY A 145 -8.43 -1.02 -14.76
N ILE A 146 -8.50 -1.70 -13.60
CA ILE A 146 -9.75 -1.83 -12.85
C ILE A 146 -10.01 -0.49 -12.15
N GLY A 147 -11.12 0.16 -12.53
CA GLY A 147 -11.55 1.40 -11.90
C GLY A 147 -11.84 1.21 -10.40
N GLU A 148 -11.66 2.27 -9.62
CA GLU A 148 -11.94 2.30 -8.18
C GLU A 148 -13.37 1.86 -7.81
N GLY A 149 -14.33 2.18 -8.69
CA GLY A 149 -15.75 1.94 -8.44
C GLY A 149 -16.31 2.93 -7.43
N CYS A 150 -17.42 2.55 -6.79
CA CYS A 150 -18.08 3.41 -5.82
C CYS A 150 -17.26 3.56 -4.52
N TYR A 151 -17.33 4.74 -3.92
CA TYR A 151 -16.84 4.97 -2.57
C TYR A 151 -17.73 4.25 -1.54
N LEU A 152 -17.09 3.63 -0.54
CA LEU A 152 -17.78 3.07 0.61
C LEU A 152 -16.97 3.23 1.89
N VAL A 153 -17.65 3.23 3.03
CA VAL A 153 -17.01 3.19 4.35
C VAL A 153 -17.23 1.82 4.95
N LEU A 154 -16.15 1.15 5.31
CA LEU A 154 -16.16 -0.15 5.95
C LEU A 154 -16.23 -0.01 7.48
N PRO A 155 -17.00 -0.87 8.18
CA PRO A 155 -16.98 -0.93 9.64
C PRO A 155 -15.56 -1.23 10.13
N VAL A 156 -15.11 -0.49 11.14
CA VAL A 156 -13.78 -0.56 11.77
C VAL A 156 -12.62 -0.08 10.86
N LEU A 157 -12.62 -0.48 9.59
CA LEU A 157 -11.50 -0.28 8.66
C LEU A 157 -11.53 1.10 7.99
N GLY A 158 -12.70 1.75 7.91
CA GLY A 158 -12.83 3.12 7.44
C GLY A 158 -13.06 3.25 5.93
N PRO A 159 -12.72 4.42 5.34
CA PRO A 159 -12.96 4.72 3.93
C PRO A 159 -12.22 3.78 2.96
N SER A 160 -12.92 3.32 1.91
CA SER A 160 -12.37 2.47 0.85
C SER A 160 -13.13 2.70 -0.47
N THR A 161 -12.61 2.12 -1.56
CA THR A 161 -13.35 1.96 -2.82
C THR A 161 -13.78 0.50 -2.99
N VAL A 162 -14.74 0.21 -3.88
CA VAL A 162 -15.18 -1.16 -4.16
C VAL A 162 -14.00 -2.04 -4.56
N ARG A 163 -13.15 -1.53 -5.45
CA ARG A 163 -11.93 -2.22 -5.88
C ARG A 163 -10.99 -2.51 -4.72
N ASP A 164 -10.70 -1.50 -3.90
CA ASP A 164 -9.74 -1.67 -2.81
C ASP A 164 -10.29 -2.59 -1.71
N THR A 165 -11.62 -2.59 -1.48
CA THR A 165 -12.29 -3.56 -0.60
C THR A 165 -12.12 -4.98 -1.12
N PHE A 166 -12.30 -5.22 -2.42
CA PHE A 166 -12.04 -6.52 -3.01
C PHE A 166 -10.56 -6.90 -2.98
N GLY A 167 -9.65 -5.94 -3.19
CA GLY A 167 -8.21 -6.15 -3.03
C GLY A 167 -7.84 -6.57 -1.62
N MET A 168 -8.43 -5.91 -0.62
CA MET A 168 -8.23 -6.22 0.80
C MET A 168 -8.83 -7.58 1.18
N ILE A 169 -10.02 -7.94 0.69
CA ILE A 169 -10.60 -9.27 0.92
C ILE A 169 -9.76 -10.34 0.19
N GLY A 170 -9.31 -10.07 -1.02
CA GLY A 170 -8.41 -10.95 -1.77
C GLY A 170 -7.10 -11.22 -1.01
N SER A 171 -6.55 -10.19 -0.36
CA SER A 171 -5.31 -10.29 0.42
C SER A 171 -5.48 -11.02 1.75
N THR A 172 -6.64 -10.84 2.42
CA THR A 172 -6.89 -11.38 3.78
C THR A 172 -7.65 -12.70 3.81
N ILE A 173 -8.49 -12.97 2.82
CA ILE A 173 -9.42 -14.12 2.77
C ILE A 173 -9.22 -14.95 1.48
N GLY A 174 -8.79 -14.34 0.38
CA GLY A 174 -8.79 -14.95 -0.96
C GLY A 174 -7.52 -15.71 -1.39
N GLY A 175 -6.51 -15.86 -0.53
CA GLY A 175 -5.28 -16.61 -0.84
C GLY A 175 -4.03 -15.77 -1.12
N GLY A 176 -3.93 -14.58 -0.52
CA GLY A 176 -2.69 -13.79 -0.46
C GLY A 176 -1.71 -14.26 0.63
N ASP A 177 -2.15 -15.08 1.59
CA ASP A 177 -1.26 -15.76 2.52
C ASP A 177 -0.80 -17.10 1.92
N PRO A 178 0.52 -17.36 1.91
CA PRO A 178 1.03 -18.68 1.56
C PRO A 178 0.41 -19.78 2.43
N TRP A 179 0.02 -19.46 3.66
CA TRP A 179 -0.50 -20.39 4.64
C TRP A 179 -1.89 -20.96 4.27
N TYR A 180 -2.88 -20.14 3.91
CA TYR A 180 -4.21 -20.61 3.45
C TYR A 180 -4.12 -21.40 2.14
N ASN A 181 -3.27 -20.98 1.20
CA ASN A 181 -3.09 -21.74 -0.05
C ASN A 181 -2.43 -23.10 0.19
N VAL A 182 -1.49 -23.19 1.14
CA VAL A 182 -0.83 -24.45 1.52
C VAL A 182 -1.74 -25.34 2.37
N THR A 183 -2.60 -24.76 3.21
CA THR A 183 -3.44 -25.53 4.15
C THR A 183 -4.80 -25.92 3.59
N VAL A 184 -5.39 -25.11 2.71
CA VAL A 184 -6.79 -25.29 2.27
C VAL A 184 -6.89 -25.71 0.81
N LYS A 185 -5.94 -25.34 -0.05
CA LYS A 185 -6.09 -25.48 -1.51
C LYS A 185 -5.33 -26.66 -2.12
N ASN A 186 -4.54 -27.42 -1.36
CA ASN A 186 -3.89 -28.63 -1.86
C ASN A 186 -3.90 -29.74 -0.81
N ASP A 187 -4.23 -30.96 -1.25
CA ASP A 187 -4.40 -32.19 -0.47
C ASP A 187 -3.60 -32.26 0.84
N THR A 188 -4.32 -32.41 1.96
CA THR A 188 -3.80 -32.69 3.30
C THR A 188 -3.22 -34.11 3.44
N HIS A 189 -2.59 -34.64 2.38
CA HIS A 189 -1.97 -35.97 2.39
C HIS A 189 -0.57 -36.01 3.03
N TYR A 190 0.01 -34.85 3.38
CA TYR A 190 1.38 -34.78 3.90
C TYR A 190 1.54 -34.03 5.23
N PHE A 191 0.46 -33.58 5.86
CA PHE A 191 0.50 -33.01 7.21
C PHE A 191 -0.18 -33.97 8.17
N THR A 192 0.59 -34.52 9.11
CA THR A 192 0.05 -35.34 10.20
C THR A 192 -0.11 -34.47 11.44
N ASP A 193 -1.09 -34.78 12.29
CA ASP A 193 -1.42 -33.99 13.50
C ASP A 193 -0.22 -33.74 14.43
N PHE A 194 0.83 -34.56 14.33
CA PHE A 194 2.07 -34.41 15.10
C PHE A 194 2.83 -33.10 14.78
N ASP A 195 2.79 -32.61 13.55
CA ASP A 195 3.54 -31.41 13.14
C ASP A 195 2.96 -30.12 13.74
N TYR A 196 1.69 -30.15 14.18
CA TYR A 196 1.03 -29.01 14.82
C TYR A 196 1.38 -28.88 16.31
N TYR A 197 1.64 -30.01 17.00
CA TYR A 197 1.97 -30.02 18.43
C TYR A 197 3.47 -30.10 18.72
N GLY A 198 4.29 -30.35 17.71
CA GLY A 198 5.75 -30.50 17.83
C GLY A 198 6.57 -29.23 17.58
N SER A 199 5.93 -28.08 17.33
CA SER A 199 6.59 -26.77 17.15
C SER A 199 6.34 -25.81 18.32
#